data_AF-A0A957HGU8-F1
#
_entry.id   AF-A0A957HGU8-F1
#
_cell.length_a   1.000
_cell.length_b   1.000
_cell.length_c   1.000
_cell.angle_alpha   90.00
_cell.angle_beta   90.00
_cell.angle_gamma   90.00
#
_symmetry.space_group_name_H-M   'P 1'
#
loop_
_entity.id
_entity.type
_entity.pdbx_description
1 polymer ?
#
loop_
_entity_poly.entity_id
_entity_poly.type
_entity_poly.pdbx_seq_one_letter_code
_entity_poly.pdbx_strand_id
1 'polypeptide(L)'
;MKTAAIHVKSEAIGGALGAIASIQPQVVFMFAAPEVLRKDGALKEIHGALSGATLIGCSTAGEIGMSGVTDGQVALAGLHLEKTETRFASA
;
A
#
# COMPACT_ATOMS: atom_id res chain seq x y z
N MET A 1 9.31 -14.27 -7.13
CA MET A 1 8.29 -13.33 -6.66
C MET A 1 8.91 -12.58 -5.51
N LYS A 2 8.85 -11.25 -5.52
CA LYS A 2 9.35 -10.42 -4.41
C LYS A 2 8.18 -9.76 -3.72
N THR A 3 8.23 -9.71 -2.40
CA THR A 3 7.21 -9.08 -1.56
C THR A 3 7.89 -8.21 -0.53
N ALA A 4 7.29 -7.07 -0.23
CA ALA A 4 7.68 -6.20 0.87
C ALA A 4 6.40 -5.69 1.53
N ALA A 5 6.41 -5.58 2.85
CA ALA A 5 5.27 -5.07 3.60
C ALA A 5 5.76 -4.11 4.68
N ILE A 6 4.97 -3.06 4.92
CA ILE A 6 5.19 -2.11 6.00
C ILE A 6 3.87 -1.88 6.73
N HIS A 7 3.96 -1.67 8.05
CA HIS A 7 2.85 -1.22 8.87
C HIS A 7 3.33 -0.02 9.68
N VAL A 8 2.79 1.15 9.38
CA VAL A 8 3.25 2.43 9.94
C VAL A 8 2.08 3.35 10.24
N LYS A 9 2.33 4.41 11.02
CA LYS A 9 1.40 5.53 11.10
C LYS A 9 1.32 6.25 9.76
N SER A 10 0.14 6.79 9.43
CA SER A 10 -0.10 7.48 8.17
C SER A 10 0.85 8.67 7.95
N GLU A 11 1.22 9.41 9.01
CA GLU A 11 2.19 10.50 8.93
C GLU A 11 3.65 10.06 8.66
N ALA A 12 3.96 8.77 8.85
CA ALA A 12 5.30 8.23 8.68
C ALA A 12 5.48 7.47 7.35
N ILE A 13 4.45 7.47 6.49
CA ILE A 13 4.43 6.64 5.28
C ILE A 13 5.57 6.97 4.32
N GLY A 14 5.82 8.26 4.03
CA GLY A 14 6.89 8.69 3.13
C GLY A 14 8.27 8.14 3.48
N GLY A 15 8.61 8.06 4.78
CA GLY A 15 9.89 7.51 5.24
C GLY A 15 10.01 5.99 5.12
N ALA A 16 8.88 5.27 5.03
CA ALA A 16 8.83 3.81 4.99
C ALA A 16 8.72 3.24 3.57
N LEU A 17 8.33 4.05 2.57
CA LEU A 17 8.10 3.60 1.19
C LEU A 17 9.35 3.01 0.53
N GLY A 18 10.56 3.38 0.97
CA GLY A 18 11.82 2.82 0.44
C GLY A 18 11.90 1.29 0.53
N ALA A 19 11.35 0.68 1.58
CA ALA A 19 11.30 -0.77 1.72
C ALA A 19 10.45 -1.42 0.60
N ILE A 20 9.32 -0.80 0.27
CA ILE A 20 8.43 -1.24 -0.81
C ILE A 20 9.05 -0.95 -2.18
N ALA A 21 9.61 0.25 -2.38
CA ALA A 21 10.23 0.64 -3.65
C ALA A 21 11.41 -0.26 -4.05
N SER A 22 12.16 -0.78 -3.07
CA SER A 22 13.34 -1.64 -3.32
C SER A 22 13.04 -2.90 -4.13
N ILE A 23 11.80 -3.40 -4.09
CA ILE A 23 11.39 -4.58 -4.86
C ILE A 23 10.81 -4.24 -6.24
N GLN A 24 10.74 -2.96 -6.60
CA GLN A 24 10.12 -2.46 -7.84
C GLN A 24 8.71 -3.04 -8.06
N PRO A 25 7.76 -2.76 -7.16
CA PRO A 25 6.46 -3.43 -7.16
C PRO A 25 5.66 -3.09 -8.41
N GLN A 26 4.82 -4.03 -8.84
CA GLN A 26 3.82 -3.83 -9.90
C GLN A 26 2.41 -3.68 -9.32
N VAL A 27 2.18 -4.28 -8.14
CA VAL A 27 0.92 -4.22 -7.40
C VAL A 27 1.22 -3.80 -5.97
N VAL A 28 0.44 -2.87 -5.42
CA VAL A 28 0.51 -2.48 -4.02
C VAL A 28 -0.89 -2.54 -3.43
N PHE A 29 -1.07 -3.32 -2.37
CA PHE A 29 -2.28 -3.30 -1.56
C PHE A 29 -2.12 -2.30 -0.41
N MET A 30 -3.12 -1.44 -0.23
CA MET A 30 -3.19 -0.48 0.86
C MET A 30 -4.41 -0.77 1.73
N PHE A 31 -4.15 -1.02 3.01
CA PHE A 31 -5.18 -1.20 4.03
C PHE A 31 -5.08 -0.05 5.02
N ALA A 32 -6.15 0.73 5.14
CA ALA A 32 -6.21 1.88 6.03
C ALA A 32 -7.68 2.24 6.33
N ALA A 33 -7.89 3.02 7.38
CA ALA A 33 -9.20 3.60 7.66
C ALA A 33 -9.65 4.54 6.51
N PRO A 34 -10.97 4.65 6.23
CA PRO A 34 -11.48 5.51 5.15
C PRO A 34 -10.96 6.95 5.18
N GLU A 35 -10.72 7.52 6.36
CA GLU A 35 -10.23 8.88 6.57
C GLU A 35 -8.81 9.05 6.02
N VAL A 36 -7.98 8.02 6.18
CA VAL A 36 -6.62 8.00 5.65
C VAL A 36 -6.62 7.85 4.14
N LEU A 37 -7.51 7.00 3.60
CA LEU A 37 -7.67 6.82 2.15
C LEU A 37 -8.21 8.07 1.45
N ARG A 38 -9.05 8.86 2.12
CA ARG A 38 -9.56 10.14 1.60
C ARG A 38 -8.57 11.29 1.69
N LYS A 39 -7.48 11.13 2.44
CA LYS A 39 -6.47 12.16 2.62
C LYS A 39 -5.46 12.14 1.46
N ASP A 40 -5.51 13.16 0.61
CA ASP A 40 -4.66 13.32 -0.57
C ASP A 40 -3.15 13.14 -0.31
N GLY A 41 -2.66 13.50 0.89
CA GLY A 41 -1.22 13.46 1.21
C GLY A 41 -0.62 12.06 1.10
N ALA A 42 -1.24 11.07 1.75
CA ALA A 42 -0.73 9.70 1.76
C ALA A 42 -0.75 9.08 0.35
N LEU A 43 -1.83 9.31 -0.41
CA LEU A 43 -1.92 8.82 -1.78
C LEU A 43 -0.88 9.49 -2.69
N LYS A 44 -0.63 10.80 -2.56
CA LYS A 44 0.39 11.51 -3.35
C LYS A 44 1.79 10.97 -3.08
N GLU A 45 2.12 10.71 -1.82
CA GLU A 45 3.42 10.13 -1.43
C GLU A 45 3.60 8.73 -2.04
N ILE A 46 2.58 7.88 -1.95
CA ILE A 46 2.61 6.52 -2.52
C ILE A 46 2.77 6.57 -4.05
N HIS A 47 1.95 7.36 -4.74
CA HIS A 47 2.02 7.47 -6.21
C HIS A 47 3.36 8.06 -6.68
N GLY A 48 3.93 9.01 -5.93
CA GLY A 48 5.24 9.57 -6.23
C GLY A 48 6.37 8.54 -6.08
N ALA A 49 6.37 7.77 -4.98
CA ALA A 49 7.41 6.80 -4.71
C ALA A 49 7.28 5.50 -5.53
N LEU A 50 6.07 5.10 -5.88
CA LEU A 50 5.75 3.81 -6.51
C LEU A 50 5.05 4.00 -7.87
N SER A 51 5.54 4.93 -8.69
CA SER A 51 4.89 5.41 -9.91
C SER A 51 4.64 4.36 -11.01
N GLY A 52 5.27 3.18 -10.94
CA GLY A 52 5.05 2.05 -11.84
C GLY A 52 4.10 0.97 -11.30
N ALA A 53 3.63 1.11 -10.07
CA ALA A 53 2.75 0.15 -9.42
C ALA A 53 1.30 0.61 -9.49
N THR A 54 0.38 -0.33 -9.62
CA THR A 54 -1.04 -0.04 -9.38
C THR A 54 -1.37 -0.24 -7.91
N LEU A 55 -2.04 0.76 -7.34
CA LEU A 55 -2.48 0.79 -5.96
C LEU A 55 -3.92 0.27 -5.85
N ILE A 56 -4.13 -0.82 -5.10
CA ILE A 56 -5.45 -1.31 -4.71
C ILE A 56 -5.69 -0.92 -3.25
N GLY A 57 -6.61 0.02 -3.03
CA GLY A 57 -7.05 0.41 -1.69
C GLY A 57 -8.19 -0.48 -1.20
N CYS A 58 -8.09 -0.96 0.05
CA CYS A 58 -9.16 -1.62 0.76
C CYS A 58 -9.35 -0.91 2.10
N SER A 59 -10.49 -0.21 2.26
CA SER A 59 -10.83 0.41 3.54
C SER A 59 -11.21 -0.66 4.54
N THR A 60 -10.53 -0.70 5.68
CA THR A 60 -10.90 -1.64 6.73
C THR A 60 -12.19 -1.18 7.41
N ALA A 61 -13.11 -2.11 7.69
CA ALA A 61 -14.19 -1.92 8.66
C ALA A 61 -13.75 -2.37 10.08
N GLY A 62 -12.43 -2.33 10.37
CA GLY A 62 -11.85 -2.70 11.67
C GLY A 62 -11.14 -4.05 11.78
N GLU A 63 -11.11 -4.92 10.76
CA GLU A 63 -10.72 -6.34 10.96
C GLU A 63 -9.82 -6.95 9.86
N ILE A 64 -8.55 -6.54 9.75
CA ILE A 64 -7.55 -7.29 8.95
C ILE A 64 -6.34 -7.70 9.81
N GLY A 65 -6.28 -8.99 10.16
CA GLY A 65 -5.07 -9.74 10.57
C GLY A 65 -4.55 -9.50 12.00
N MET A 66 -3.73 -10.43 12.50
CA MET A 66 -3.28 -10.63 13.91
C MET A 66 -2.74 -9.40 14.70
N SER A 67 -2.61 -8.23 14.09
CA SER A 67 -2.23 -6.98 14.77
C SER A 67 -3.09 -5.76 14.40
N GLY A 68 -4.09 -5.91 13.52
CA GLY A 68 -5.05 -4.89 13.12
C GLY A 68 -4.44 -3.66 12.44
N VAL A 69 -5.14 -3.10 11.45
CA VAL A 69 -4.91 -1.70 11.07
C VAL A 69 -5.86 -0.87 11.93
N THR A 70 -5.30 -0.15 12.90
CA THR A 70 -6.06 0.75 13.78
C THR A 70 -6.13 2.16 13.20
N ASP A 71 -6.91 3.04 13.83
CA ASP A 71 -7.07 4.42 13.38
C ASP A 71 -5.71 5.13 13.22
N GLY A 72 -5.54 5.82 12.08
CA GLY A 72 -4.31 6.52 11.75
C GLY A 72 -3.13 5.62 11.32
N GLN A 73 -3.32 4.30 11.21
CA GLN A 73 -2.33 3.38 10.65
C GLN A 73 -2.60 3.05 9.19
N VAL A 74 -1.53 2.65 8.50
CA VAL A 74 -1.54 2.14 7.13
C VAL A 74 -0.69 0.89 7.07
N ALA A 75 -1.26 -0.17 6.51
CA ALA A 75 -0.49 -1.32 6.04
C ALA A 75 -0.38 -1.27 4.51
N LEU A 76 0.86 -1.37 4.01
CA LEU A 76 1.14 -1.51 2.58
C LEU A 76 1.80 -2.87 2.32
N ALA A 77 1.37 -3.56 1.27
CA ALA A 77 2.00 -4.77 0.78
C ALA A 77 2.28 -4.63 -0.73
N GLY A 78 3.56 -4.62 -1.10
CA GLY A 78 4.02 -4.57 -2.49
C GLY A 78 4.36 -5.95 -3.02
N LEU A 79 4.01 -6.20 -4.29
CA LEU A 79 4.28 -7.44 -5.00
C LEU A 79 4.97 -7.14 -6.34
N HIS A 80 6.00 -7.92 -6.65
CA HIS A 80 6.65 -7.98 -7.96
C HIS A 80 6.67 -9.43 -8.46
N LEU A 81 6.13 -9.65 -9.65
CA LEU A 81 6.05 -10.95 -10.32
C LEU A 81 7.01 -10.98 -11.52
N GLU A 82 8.07 -11.80 -11.47
CA GLU A 82 9.10 -11.80 -12.52
C GLU A 82 8.67 -12.55 -13.80
N LYS A 83 7.68 -13.44 -13.69
CA LYS A 83 7.34 -14.42 -14.75
C LYS A 83 5.93 -14.26 -15.32
N THR A 84 5.23 -13.19 -14.96
CA THR A 84 3.88 -12.92 -15.46
C THR A 84 3.62 -11.42 -15.48
N GLU A 85 2.69 -11.01 -16.34
CA GLU A 85 2.13 -9.67 -16.31
C GLU A 85 0.98 -9.60 -15.31
N THR A 86 0.74 -8.39 -14.77
CA THR A 86 -0.43 -8.09 -13.94
C THR A 86 -1.39 -7.22 -14.75
N ARG A 87 -2.69 -7.50 -14.60
CA ARG A 87 -3.77 -6.70 -15.20
C ARG A 87 -4.80 -6.41 -14.11
N PHE A 88 -5.37 -5.22 -14.15
CA PHE A 88 -6.36 -4.77 -13.20
C PHE A 88 -7.72 -4.74 -13.89
N ALA A 89 -8.74 -5.20 -13.19
CA ALA A 89 -10.13 -5.15 -13.62
C ALA A 89 -10.96 -4.51 -12.50
N SER A 90 -11.91 -3.66 -12.90
CA SER A 90 -12.89 -3.04 -12.02
C SER A 90 -14.29 -3.25 -12.62
N ALA A 91 -15.30 -3.33 -11.75
CA ALA A 91 -16.70 -3.45 -12.12
C ALA A 91 -17.27 -2.17 -12.76
#